data_AF-A0A2N6EGG1-F1
#
_entry.id   AF-A0A2N6EGG1-F1
#
_cell.length_a   1.000
_cell.length_b   1.000
_cell.length_c   1.000
_cell.angle_alpha   90.00
_cell.angle_beta   90.00
_cell.angle_gamma   90.00
#
_symmetry.space_group_name_H-M   'P 1'
#
loop_
_entity.id
_entity.type
_entity.pdbx_description
1 polymer ?
#
loop_
_entity_poly.entity_id
_entity_poly.type
_entity_poly.pdbx_seq_one_letter_code
_entity_poly.pdbx_strand_id
1 'polypeptide(L)' 'GFGYDPLFWLADQSRTMAELPLAIKNSLSHRGQALRQVLDFLIRQGL' A
#
# COMPACT_ATOMS: atom_id res chain seq x y z
N GLY A 1 5.52 9.52 -3.35
CA GLY A 1 4.47 8.94 -4.19
C GLY A 1 4.93 8.77 -5.63
N PHE A 2 4.04 8.41 -6.54
CA PHE A 2 4.20 8.41 -8.00
C PHE A 2 2.82 8.36 -8.68
N GLY A 3 2.73 8.67 -9.97
CA GLY A 3 1.49 8.56 -10.74
C GLY A 3 0.33 9.37 -10.16
N TYR A 4 -0.85 8.75 -10.03
CA TYR A 4 -2.10 9.39 -9.58
C TYR A 4 -2.21 9.59 -8.07
N ASP A 5 -1.17 9.31 -7.28
CA ASP A 5 -1.23 9.49 -5.82
C ASP A 5 -1.75 10.87 -5.36
N PRO A 6 -1.40 12.01 -6.01
CA PRO A 6 -1.90 13.32 -5.58
C PRO A 6 -3.40 13.53 -5.83
N LEU A 7 -4.04 12.66 -6.62
CA LEU A 7 -5.46 12.72 -6.94
C LEU A 7 -6.29 11.70 -6.15
N PHE A 8 -5.63 10.74 -5.49
CA PHE A 8 -6.30 9.64 -4.81
C PHE A 8 -6.61 9.99 -3.36
N TRP A 9 -7.82 10.51 -3.12
CA TRP A 9 -8.29 10.93 -1.79
C TRP A 9 -8.67 9.75 -0.89
N LEU A 10 -8.16 9.75 0.34
CA LEU A 10 -8.47 8.78 1.39
C LEU A 10 -9.33 9.44 2.45
N ALA A 11 -10.63 9.13 2.45
CA ALA A 11 -11.62 9.80 3.30
C ALA A 11 -11.34 9.59 4.80
N ASP A 12 -10.88 8.39 5.19
CA ASP A 12 -10.52 8.02 6.56
C ASP A 12 -9.29 8.78 7.08
N GLN A 13 -8.38 9.16 6.19
CA GLN A 13 -7.15 9.89 6.53
C GLN A 13 -7.25 11.40 6.29
N SER A 14 -8.31 11.86 5.64
CA SER A 14 -8.49 13.25 5.18
C SER A 14 -7.28 13.79 4.41
N ARG A 15 -6.69 12.94 3.57
CA ARG A 15 -5.46 13.19 2.81
C ARG A 15 -5.48 12.45 1.49
N THR A 16 -4.70 12.93 0.54
CA THR A 16 -4.36 12.19 -0.67
C THR A 16 -3.30 11.13 -0.37
N MET A 17 -3.19 10.12 -1.23
CA MET A 17 -2.18 9.08 -1.12
C MET A 17 -0.74 9.63 -1.23
N ALA A 18 -0.55 10.78 -1.89
CA ALA A 18 0.75 11.44 -1.99
C ALA A 18 1.21 12.09 -0.67
N GLU A 19 0.27 12.49 0.18
CA GLU A 19 0.52 13.17 1.46
C GLU A 19 0.80 12.20 2.61
N LEU A 20 0.58 10.90 2.41
CA LEU A 20 0.88 9.90 3.43
C LEU A 20 2.39 9.67 3.60
N PRO A 21 2.88 9.51 4.84
CA PRO A 21 4.24 9.01 5.08
C PRO A 21 4.45 7.66 4.39
N LEU A 22 5.67 7.44 3.87
CA LEU A 22 5.97 6.25 3.05
C LEU A 22 5.65 4.93 3.75
N ALA A 23 5.92 4.82 5.06
CA ALA A 23 5.61 3.64 5.85
C ALA A 23 4.10 3.34 5.89
N ILE A 24 3.28 4.38 6.11
CA ILE A 24 1.81 4.26 6.12
C ILE A 24 1.31 3.91 4.72
N LYS A 25 1.81 4.60 3.69
CA LYS A 25 1.49 4.29 2.29
C LYS A 25 1.77 2.83 1.94
N ASN A 26 2.94 2.30 2.31
CA ASN A 26 3.31 0.91 2.02
C ASN A 26 2.42 -0.09 2.79
N SER A 27 1.98 0.25 4.00
CA SER A 27 1.03 -0.56 4.75
C SER A 27 -0.36 -0.60 4.09
N LEU A 28 -0.89 0.57 3.70
CA LEU A 28 -2.25 0.73 3.20
C LEU A 28 -2.43 0.41 1.70
N SER A 29 -1.40 0.62 0.88
CA SER A 29 -1.53 0.51 -0.59
C SER A 29 -1.96 -0.88 -1.05
N HIS A 30 -2.74 -0.93 -2.14
CA HIS A 30 -3.09 -2.19 -2.82
C HIS A 30 -1.88 -3.05 -3.16
N ARG A 31 -0.77 -2.42 -3.57
CA ARG A 31 0.50 -3.10 -3.81
C ARG A 31 1.03 -3.78 -2.55
N GLY A 32 1.04 -3.07 -1.41
CA GLY A 32 1.45 -3.64 -0.13
C GLY A 32 0.57 -4.80 0.30
N GLN A 33 -0.75 -4.68 0.14
CA GLN A 33 -1.73 -5.73 0.43
C GLN A 33 -1.50 -6.97 -0.44
N ALA A 34 -1.29 -6.80 -1.75
CA ALA A 34 -1.02 -7.90 -2.67
C ALA A 34 0.31 -8.59 -2.36
N LEU A 35 1.38 -7.83 -2.09
CA LEU A 35 2.69 -8.39 -1.76
C LEU A 35 2.66 -9.20 -0.46
N ARG A 36 1.85 -8.82 0.53
CA ARG A 36 1.66 -9.64 1.74
C ARG A 36 1.06 -11.00 1.40
N GLN A 37 0.05 -11.05 0.54
CA GLN A 37 -0.54 -12.31 0.08
C GLN A 37 0.46 -13.17 -0.71
N VAL A 38 1.28 -12.53 -1.55
CA VAL A 38 2.36 -13.23 -2.27
C VAL A 38 3.38 -13.80 -1.28
N LEU A 39 3.81 -13.01 -0.30
CA LEU A 39 4.76 -13.46 0.72
C LEU A 39 4.19 -14.65 1.52
N ASP A 40 2.94 -14.55 1.97
CA ASP A 40 2.26 -15.63 2.68
C ASP A 40 2.18 -16.91 1.83
N PHE A 41 1.92 -16.77 0.53
CA PHE A 41 1.93 -17.90 -0.40
C PHE A 41 3.33 -18.53 -0.49
N LEU A 42 4.37 -17.73 -0.69
CA LEU A 42 5.75 -18.22 -0.82
C LEU A 42 6.22 -18.95 0.45
N ILE A 43 5.93 -18.39 1.63
CA ILE A 43 6.24 -19.03 2.92
C ILE A 43 5.54 -20.39 3.03
N ARG A 44 4.27 -20.49 2.59
CA ARG A 44 3.55 -21.77 2.55
C ARG A 44 4.13 -22.76 1.54
N GLN A 45 4.85 -22.30 0.52
CA GLN A 45 5.56 -23.15 -0.45
C GLN A 45 6.97 -23.55 0.02
N GLY A 46 7.38 -23.17 1.24
CA GLY A 46 8.68 -23.55 1.81
C GLY A 46 9.85 -22.65 1.42
N LEU A 47 9.57 -21.42 1.00
CA LEU A 47 10.54 -20.32 1.00
C LEU A 47 10.70 -19.72 2.42
#